data_AF-F6D2A4-F1
#
_entry.id   AF-F6D2A4-F1
#
_cell.length_a   1.000
_cell.length_b   1.000
_cell.length_c   1.000
_cell.angle_alpha   90.00
_cell.angle_beta   90.00
_cell.angle_gamma   90.00
#
_symmetry.space_group_name_H-M   'P 1'
#
loop_
_entity.id
_entity.type
_entity.pdbx_description
1 polymer ?
#
loop_
_entity_poly.entity_id
_entity_poly.type
_entity_poly.pdbx_seq_one_letter_code
_entity_poly.pdbx_strand_id
1 'polypeptide(L)'
;MSIRINKAQLLDGANGISNFIKANKRFPNYATLTDSNNKQQKVLKANYLDFYKRAFQWAVNHGDIFPNYGTVIGTGTSPIPQNYQDSSTTCGPTSLSMGSCGLFKYKSEAQFKAACNTTSSGTTPENLIAGAAKLGFKLTKISRNIAGVKAALNQCKPVIAHIQTKNATCLGYKGDYGHYVLIKGLSGDDHYLINDPTKGENITCLSTILDNATDGREIYYYSMELA
;
A
#
# COMPACT_ATOMS: atom_id res chain seq x y z
N MET A 1 26.66 11.38 0.99
CA MET A 1 26.91 10.65 2.24
C MET A 1 25.89 9.52 2.33
N SER A 2 26.35 8.26 2.42
CA SER A 2 25.47 7.10 2.52
C SER A 2 25.17 6.80 3.99
N ILE A 3 23.89 6.84 4.39
CA ILE A 3 23.47 6.53 5.77
C ILE A 3 23.12 5.04 5.82
N ARG A 4 23.83 4.27 6.65
CA ARG A 4 23.55 2.85 6.88
C ARG A 4 22.69 2.68 8.13
N ILE A 5 21.62 1.91 8.01
CA ILE A 5 20.62 1.69 9.08
C ILE A 5 20.48 0.18 9.27
N ASN A 6 20.63 -0.33 10.50
CA ASN A 6 20.45 -1.75 10.79
C ASN A 6 18.96 -2.11 10.94
N LYS A 7 18.64 -3.41 10.99
CA LYS A 7 17.26 -3.90 11.11
C LYS A 7 16.48 -3.28 12.29
N ALA A 8 17.07 -3.20 13.48
CA ALA A 8 16.39 -2.67 14.65
C ALA A 8 16.04 -1.19 14.48
N GLN A 9 17.00 -0.40 13.99
CA GLN A 9 16.84 1.04 13.73
C GLN A 9 15.86 1.31 12.58
N LEU A 10 15.82 0.44 11.58
CA LEU A 10 14.84 0.49 10.50
C LEU A 10 13.42 0.34 11.04
N LEU A 11 13.20 -0.65 11.90
CA LEU A 11 11.89 -0.91 12.51
C LEU A 11 11.47 0.22 13.46
N ASP A 12 12.42 0.74 14.24
CA ASP A 12 12.19 1.91 15.10
C ASP A 12 11.81 3.16 14.29
N GLY A 13 12.54 3.45 13.22
CA GLY A 13 12.21 4.54 12.30
C GLY A 13 10.83 4.37 11.64
N ALA A 14 10.45 3.14 11.28
CA ALA A 14 9.13 2.86 10.71
C ALA A 14 8.03 3.16 11.74
N ASN A 15 8.25 2.78 12.99
CA ASN A 15 7.37 3.11 14.10
C ASN A 15 7.23 4.63 14.29
N GLY A 16 8.34 5.37 14.32
CA GLY A 16 8.32 6.83 14.42
C GLY A 16 7.52 7.49 13.29
N ILE A 17 7.74 7.06 12.04
CA ILE A 17 7.01 7.59 10.87
C ILE A 17 5.52 7.23 10.94
N SER A 18 5.19 5.98 11.28
CA SER A 18 3.79 5.54 11.41
C SER A 18 3.03 6.32 12.48
N ASN A 19 3.66 6.59 13.64
CA ASN A 19 3.09 7.39 14.71
C ASN A 19 2.85 8.83 14.28
N PHE A 20 3.81 9.41 13.54
CA PHE A 20 3.65 10.74 12.94
C PHE A 20 2.45 10.78 11.99
N ILE A 21 2.32 9.80 11.08
CA ILE A 21 1.20 9.72 10.13
C ILE A 21 -0.13 9.59 10.89
N LYS A 22 -0.19 8.72 11.91
CA LYS A 22 -1.40 8.53 12.73
C LYS A 22 -1.88 9.84 13.35
N ALA A 23 -0.96 10.64 13.91
CA ALA A 23 -1.25 11.89 14.58
C ALA A 23 -1.51 13.08 13.62
N ASN A 24 -0.80 13.15 12.50
CA ASN A 24 -0.76 14.35 11.66
C ASN A 24 -1.45 14.19 10.31
N LYS A 25 -1.87 12.97 9.94
CA LYS A 25 -2.52 12.66 8.67
C LYS A 25 -1.74 13.19 7.46
N ARG A 26 -0.41 13.07 7.51
CA ARG A 26 0.52 13.43 6.42
C ARG A 26 1.87 12.77 6.64
N PHE A 27 2.67 12.69 5.58
CA PHE A 27 4.06 12.25 5.68
C PHE A 27 4.89 13.34 6.36
N PRO A 28 5.86 12.97 7.22
CA PRO A 28 6.80 13.94 7.74
C PRO A 28 7.69 14.47 6.61
N ASN A 29 8.08 15.75 6.68
CA ASN A 29 8.97 16.33 5.65
C ASN A 29 10.39 15.74 5.73
N TYR A 30 10.75 15.22 6.89
CA TYR A 30 11.96 14.44 7.15
C TYR A 30 11.70 13.45 8.29
N ALA A 31 12.41 12.34 8.32
CA ALA A 31 12.47 11.43 9.44
C ALA A 31 13.82 11.56 10.15
N THR A 32 13.83 11.43 11.48
CA THR A 32 15.07 11.24 12.24
C THR A 32 15.32 9.75 12.36
N LEU A 33 16.34 9.25 11.66
CA LEU A 33 16.71 7.83 11.67
C LEU A 33 18.05 7.65 12.38
N THR A 34 18.16 6.64 13.22
CA THR A 34 19.43 6.29 13.87
C THR A 34 20.27 5.41 12.93
N ASP A 35 21.50 5.81 12.64
CA ASP A 35 22.42 5.04 11.80
C ASP A 35 23.12 3.92 12.59
N SER A 36 23.85 3.05 11.89
CA SER A 36 24.56 1.91 12.48
C SER A 36 25.61 2.27 13.54
N ASN A 37 26.00 3.55 13.63
CA ASN A 37 26.93 4.08 14.63
C ASN A 37 26.18 4.77 15.80
N ASN A 38 24.87 4.56 15.90
CA ASN A 38 23.97 5.17 16.88
C ASN A 38 23.87 6.71 16.78
N LYS A 39 24.19 7.28 15.61
CA LYS A 39 24.03 8.71 15.37
C LYS A 39 22.67 8.99 14.72
N GLN A 40 21.98 10.00 15.21
CA GLN A 40 20.74 10.47 14.60
C GLN A 40 21.02 11.22 13.30
N GLN A 41 20.29 10.86 12.25
CA GLN A 41 20.39 11.41 10.92
C GLN A 41 19.04 11.97 10.49
N LYS A 42 19.06 13.22 10.01
CA LYS A 42 17.89 13.84 9.39
C LYS A 42 17.80 13.38 7.94
N VAL A 43 16.79 12.58 7.62
CA VAL A 43 16.59 12.01 6.28
C VAL A 43 15.36 12.64 5.64
N LEU A 44 15.52 13.26 4.47
CA LEU A 44 14.41 13.93 3.78
C LEU A 44 13.34 12.94 3.31
N LYS A 45 12.11 13.44 3.11
CA LYS A 45 10.95 12.68 2.65
C LYS A 45 11.26 11.73 1.51
N ALA A 46 11.75 12.26 0.39
CA ALA A 46 12.01 11.43 -0.79
C ALA A 46 13.01 10.30 -0.51
N ASN A 47 14.00 10.53 0.35
CA ASN A 47 15.03 9.55 0.67
C ASN A 47 14.53 8.44 1.58
N TYR A 48 13.76 8.77 2.64
CA TYR A 48 13.22 7.71 3.50
C TYR A 48 12.11 6.93 2.78
N LEU A 49 11.30 7.57 1.91
CA LEU A 49 10.27 6.88 1.13
C LEU A 49 10.90 5.79 0.24
N ASP A 50 11.97 6.12 -0.50
CA ASP A 50 12.72 5.13 -1.28
C ASP A 50 13.33 4.04 -0.40
N PHE A 51 14.00 4.43 0.69
CA PHE A 51 14.65 3.48 1.61
C PHE A 51 13.65 2.44 2.12
N TYR A 52 12.48 2.88 2.57
CA TYR A 52 11.44 1.98 3.06
C TYR A 52 10.75 1.19 1.94
N LYS A 53 10.57 1.74 0.72
CA LYS A 53 10.11 0.95 -0.43
C LYS A 53 11.02 -0.25 -0.66
N ARG A 54 12.34 -0.03 -0.68
CA ARG A 54 13.34 -1.11 -0.89
C ARG A 54 13.37 -2.10 0.27
N ALA A 55 13.27 -1.63 1.51
CA ALA A 55 13.22 -2.50 2.68
C ALA A 55 11.95 -3.37 2.72
N PHE A 56 10.79 -2.80 2.40
CA PHE A 56 9.54 -3.55 2.33
C PHE A 56 9.52 -4.50 1.12
N GLN A 57 10.06 -4.11 -0.03
CA GLN A 57 10.24 -5.03 -1.17
C GLN A 57 11.11 -6.22 -0.79
N TRP A 58 12.18 -5.99 -0.02
CA TRP A 58 13.01 -7.09 0.51
C TRP A 58 12.18 -8.02 1.39
N ALA A 59 11.42 -7.49 2.35
CA ALA A 59 10.59 -8.29 3.24
C ALA A 59 9.55 -9.12 2.48
N VAL A 60 8.88 -8.52 1.49
CA VAL A 60 7.95 -9.22 0.58
C VAL A 60 8.63 -10.37 -0.14
N ASN A 61 9.82 -10.15 -0.69
CA ASN A 61 10.53 -11.16 -1.49
C ASN A 61 11.22 -12.26 -0.64
N HIS A 62 11.33 -12.07 0.68
CA HIS A 62 12.07 -12.97 1.57
C HIS A 62 11.22 -13.47 2.75
N GLY A 63 9.92 -13.71 2.53
CA GLY A 63 9.06 -14.35 3.51
C GLY A 63 8.96 -13.56 4.83
N ASP A 64 8.73 -12.25 4.72
CA ASP A 64 8.56 -11.31 5.84
C ASP A 64 9.83 -11.00 6.65
N ILE A 65 11.00 -11.43 6.14
CA ILE A 65 12.28 -11.16 6.76
C ILE A 65 12.81 -9.80 6.30
N PHE A 66 12.83 -8.82 7.20
CA PHE A 66 13.49 -7.53 6.94
C PHE A 66 15.02 -7.69 6.78
N PRO A 67 15.66 -6.85 5.95
CA PRO A 67 17.11 -6.90 5.74
C PRO A 67 17.86 -6.58 7.03
N ASN A 68 19.04 -7.20 7.22
CA ASN A 68 19.90 -6.96 8.38
C ASN A 68 20.41 -5.51 8.44
N TYR A 69 20.60 -4.88 7.28
CA TYR A 69 20.89 -3.46 7.14
C TYR A 69 20.40 -2.96 5.78
N GLY A 70 20.19 -1.66 5.66
CA GLY A 70 19.97 -0.98 4.39
C GLY A 70 20.68 0.37 4.35
N THR A 71 20.78 0.94 3.15
CA THR A 71 21.47 2.21 2.93
C THR A 71 20.50 3.22 2.31
N VAL A 72 20.44 4.42 2.87
CA VAL A 72 19.71 5.56 2.32
C VAL A 72 20.52 6.16 1.18
N ILE A 73 20.13 5.91 -0.07
CA ILE A 73 20.88 6.32 -1.27
C ILE A 73 19.99 6.81 -2.43
N GLY A 74 18.68 6.57 -2.41
CA GLY A 74 17.77 6.89 -3.52
C GLY A 74 16.81 8.03 -3.19
N THR A 75 15.91 8.29 -4.14
CA THR A 75 14.77 9.20 -3.99
C THR A 75 13.52 8.52 -4.52
N GLY A 76 12.39 8.68 -3.83
CA GLY A 76 11.14 8.03 -4.17
C GLY A 76 9.93 8.82 -3.69
N THR A 77 8.77 8.56 -4.29
CA THR A 77 7.52 9.28 -4.02
C THR A 77 6.55 8.49 -3.13
N SER A 78 6.82 7.19 -2.93
CA SER A 78 5.96 6.29 -2.16
C SER A 78 6.79 5.16 -1.53
N PRO A 79 6.47 4.72 -0.30
CA PRO A 79 7.12 3.58 0.32
C PRO A 79 6.47 2.25 -0.08
N ILE A 80 5.45 2.27 -0.95
CA ILE A 80 4.66 1.09 -1.33
C ILE A 80 5.43 0.28 -2.39
N PRO A 81 5.87 -0.95 -2.08
CA PRO A 81 6.45 -1.86 -3.05
C PRO A 81 5.37 -2.55 -3.90
N GLN A 82 5.78 -3.24 -4.96
CA GLN A 82 4.90 -4.20 -5.62
C GLN A 82 4.90 -5.52 -4.84
N ASN A 83 3.73 -6.12 -4.68
CA ASN A 83 3.58 -7.50 -4.24
C ASN A 83 2.65 -8.23 -5.21
N TYR A 84 3.07 -9.40 -5.69
CA TYR A 84 2.25 -10.26 -6.54
C TYR A 84 1.49 -11.25 -5.67
N GLN A 85 0.21 -11.45 -5.96
CA GLN A 85 -0.63 -12.36 -5.19
C GLN A 85 -0.15 -13.82 -5.27
N ASP A 86 -0.12 -14.52 -4.13
CA ASP A 86 0.32 -15.92 -4.06
C ASP A 86 -0.71 -16.89 -4.66
N SER A 87 -1.99 -16.50 -4.73
CA SER A 87 -3.05 -17.29 -5.36
C SER A 87 -4.08 -16.43 -6.07
N SER A 88 -4.92 -17.03 -6.93
CA SER A 88 -5.97 -16.33 -7.68
C SER A 88 -7.02 -15.61 -6.81
N THR A 89 -7.02 -15.88 -5.51
CA THR A 89 -8.03 -15.43 -4.54
C THR A 89 -7.51 -14.41 -3.53
N THR A 90 -6.21 -14.09 -3.53
CA THR A 90 -5.59 -13.25 -2.49
C THR A 90 -5.40 -11.78 -2.88
N CYS A 91 -5.97 -11.31 -3.99
CA CYS A 91 -5.82 -9.91 -4.44
C CYS A 91 -6.21 -8.86 -3.38
N GLY A 92 -7.22 -9.14 -2.55
CA GLY A 92 -7.59 -8.32 -1.39
C GLY A 92 -6.47 -8.26 -0.33
N PRO A 93 -6.09 -9.42 0.26
CA PRO A 93 -4.94 -9.54 1.15
C PRO A 93 -3.63 -8.94 0.61
N THR A 94 -3.28 -9.15 -0.66
CA THR A 94 -2.09 -8.58 -1.29
C THR A 94 -2.18 -7.06 -1.37
N SER A 95 -3.35 -6.51 -1.75
CA SER A 95 -3.59 -5.05 -1.78
C SER A 95 -3.49 -4.43 -0.39
N LEU A 96 -4.01 -5.11 0.65
CA LEU A 96 -3.84 -4.70 2.05
C LEU A 96 -2.38 -4.75 2.49
N SER A 97 -1.64 -5.79 2.10
CA SER A 97 -0.21 -5.93 2.38
C SER A 97 0.57 -4.75 1.81
N MET A 98 0.39 -4.43 0.52
CA MET A 98 0.99 -3.25 -0.10
C MET A 98 0.54 -1.94 0.57
N GLY A 99 -0.75 -1.81 0.92
CA GLY A 99 -1.28 -0.65 1.64
C GLY A 99 -0.64 -0.44 3.02
N SER A 100 -0.37 -1.53 3.75
CA SER A 100 0.28 -1.47 5.07
C SER A 100 1.71 -0.91 5.01
N CYS A 101 2.44 -1.15 3.91
CA CYS A 101 3.73 -0.51 3.63
C CYS A 101 3.59 1.01 3.51
N GLY A 102 2.52 1.48 2.88
CA GLY A 102 2.15 2.90 2.77
C GLY A 102 2.06 3.62 4.13
N LEU A 103 1.73 2.86 5.17
CA LEU A 103 1.56 3.32 6.55
C LEU A 103 2.73 2.93 7.47
N PHE A 104 3.83 2.42 6.92
CA PHE A 104 5.03 2.01 7.66
C PHE A 104 4.75 0.95 8.75
N LYS A 105 3.70 0.14 8.55
CA LYS A 105 3.30 -0.94 9.45
C LYS A 105 3.12 -2.23 8.66
N TYR A 106 4.14 -2.63 7.92
CA TYR A 106 4.09 -3.81 7.06
C TYR A 106 3.44 -5.02 7.75
N LYS A 107 2.44 -5.58 7.07
CA LYS A 107 1.85 -6.88 7.32
C LYS A 107 1.84 -7.65 6.01
N SER A 108 2.10 -8.94 6.10
CA SER A 108 2.24 -9.78 4.93
C SER A 108 0.91 -10.19 4.32
N GLU A 109 0.96 -10.65 3.07
CA GLU A 109 -0.18 -11.25 2.42
C GLU A 109 -0.72 -12.43 3.24
N ALA A 110 0.15 -13.31 3.75
CA ALA A 110 -0.25 -14.44 4.57
C ALA A 110 -0.99 -14.00 5.86
N GLN A 111 -0.51 -12.96 6.53
CA GLN A 111 -1.18 -12.39 7.70
C GLN A 111 -2.56 -11.85 7.33
N PHE A 112 -2.68 -11.07 6.26
CA PHE A 112 -3.97 -10.55 5.80
C PHE A 112 -4.90 -11.66 5.29
N LYS A 113 -4.38 -12.67 4.59
CA LYS A 113 -5.15 -13.81 4.07
C LYS A 113 -5.86 -14.52 5.22
N ALA A 114 -5.12 -14.82 6.29
CA ALA A 114 -5.65 -15.42 7.51
C ALA A 114 -6.65 -14.48 8.21
N ALA A 115 -6.30 -13.21 8.41
CA ALA A 115 -7.15 -12.26 9.10
C ALA A 115 -8.48 -12.00 8.38
N CYS A 116 -8.44 -11.94 7.04
CA CYS A 116 -9.58 -11.73 6.17
C CYS A 116 -10.38 -13.01 5.89
N ASN A 117 -10.05 -14.16 6.49
CA ASN A 117 -10.74 -15.42 6.22
C ASN A 117 -10.88 -15.73 4.72
N THR A 118 -9.80 -15.51 3.96
CA THR A 118 -9.83 -15.66 2.49
C THR A 118 -9.98 -17.13 2.12
N THR A 119 -10.94 -17.44 1.24
CA THR A 119 -11.24 -18.82 0.81
C THR A 119 -10.90 -19.03 -0.66
N SER A 120 -11.27 -20.19 -1.22
CA SER A 120 -11.23 -20.46 -2.66
C SER A 120 -12.14 -19.53 -3.47
N SER A 121 -13.09 -18.84 -2.83
CA SER A 121 -13.98 -17.85 -3.47
C SER A 121 -13.46 -16.42 -3.37
N GLY A 122 -12.28 -16.20 -2.78
CA GLY A 122 -11.71 -14.86 -2.57
C GLY A 122 -12.03 -14.25 -1.21
N THR A 123 -11.95 -12.93 -1.14
CA THR A 123 -12.17 -12.12 0.06
C THR A 123 -13.37 -11.20 -0.15
N THR A 124 -14.42 -11.37 0.65
CA THR A 124 -15.58 -10.46 0.60
C THR A 124 -15.22 -9.08 1.17
N PRO A 125 -15.96 -8.01 0.82
CA PRO A 125 -15.79 -6.68 1.42
C PRO A 125 -15.80 -6.65 2.94
N GLU A 126 -16.71 -7.40 3.57
CA GLU A 126 -16.87 -7.47 5.03
C GLU A 126 -15.64 -8.12 5.66
N ASN A 127 -15.18 -9.21 5.06
CA ASN A 127 -13.98 -9.93 5.46
C ASN A 127 -12.71 -9.09 5.27
N LEU A 128 -12.63 -8.29 4.21
CA LEU A 128 -11.53 -7.35 3.96
C LEU A 128 -11.45 -6.30 5.08
N ILE A 129 -12.59 -5.68 5.44
CA ILE A 129 -12.69 -4.68 6.50
C ILE A 129 -12.36 -5.30 7.86
N ALA A 130 -12.96 -6.45 8.19
CA ALA A 130 -12.75 -7.13 9.46
C ALA A 130 -11.31 -7.63 9.61
N GLY A 131 -10.71 -8.16 8.53
CA GLY A 131 -9.33 -8.61 8.53
C GLY A 131 -8.32 -7.48 8.69
N ALA A 132 -8.56 -6.33 8.05
CA ALA A 132 -7.76 -5.13 8.27
C ALA A 132 -7.81 -4.68 9.74
N ALA A 133 -9.00 -4.67 10.33
CA ALA A 133 -9.21 -4.29 11.74
C ALA A 133 -8.43 -5.18 12.70
N LYS A 134 -8.45 -6.51 12.50
CA LYS A 134 -7.67 -7.48 13.30
C LYS A 134 -6.16 -7.21 13.30
N LEU A 135 -5.65 -6.54 12.25
CA LEU A 135 -4.23 -6.25 12.08
C LEU A 135 -3.85 -4.79 12.38
N GLY A 136 -4.76 -4.01 12.98
CA GLY A 136 -4.50 -2.65 13.43
C GLY A 136 -4.75 -1.58 12.37
N PHE A 137 -5.58 -1.88 11.37
CA PHE A 137 -5.94 -0.94 10.32
C PHE A 137 -7.44 -0.71 10.24
N LYS A 138 -7.84 0.50 9.88
CA LYS A 138 -9.22 0.84 9.58
C LYS A 138 -9.38 1.03 8.08
N LEU A 139 -10.34 0.32 7.50
CA LEU A 139 -10.84 0.60 6.16
C LEU A 139 -12.10 1.46 6.25
N THR A 140 -12.13 2.54 5.49
CA THR A 140 -13.31 3.41 5.36
C THR A 140 -13.73 3.45 3.90
N LYS A 141 -15.00 3.14 3.61
CA LYS A 141 -15.57 3.34 2.27
C LYS A 141 -15.45 4.82 1.90
N ILE A 142 -14.92 5.11 0.72
CA ILE A 142 -14.81 6.47 0.18
C ILE A 142 -15.57 6.58 -1.15
N SER A 143 -15.76 7.81 -1.62
CA SER A 143 -16.30 8.05 -2.96
C SER A 143 -15.42 7.42 -4.04
N ARG A 144 -16.04 6.75 -5.02
CA ARG A 144 -15.38 6.20 -6.21
C ARG A 144 -15.15 7.29 -7.26
N ASN A 145 -14.32 8.25 -6.92
CA ASN A 145 -13.92 9.30 -7.83
C ASN A 145 -12.57 9.87 -7.44
N ILE A 146 -11.95 10.59 -8.38
CA ILE A 146 -10.63 11.17 -8.17
C ILE A 146 -10.57 12.12 -6.98
N ALA A 147 -11.65 12.84 -6.67
CA ALA A 147 -11.71 13.72 -5.51
C ALA A 147 -11.61 12.95 -4.19
N GLY A 148 -12.35 11.85 -4.05
CA GLY A 148 -12.31 10.97 -2.89
C GLY A 148 -10.94 10.30 -2.73
N VAL A 149 -10.37 9.81 -3.84
CA VAL A 149 -9.03 9.22 -3.86
C VAL A 149 -7.96 10.25 -3.50
N LYS A 150 -7.99 11.45 -4.09
CA LYS A 150 -7.07 12.56 -3.80
C LYS A 150 -7.14 12.98 -2.33
N ALA A 151 -8.35 13.08 -1.76
CA ALA A 151 -8.55 13.41 -0.35
C ALA A 151 -7.93 12.34 0.57
N ALA A 152 -8.08 11.05 0.25
CA ALA A 152 -7.46 9.96 1.02
C ALA A 152 -5.93 9.98 0.91
N LEU A 153 -5.38 10.10 -0.30
CA LEU A 153 -3.94 10.10 -0.54
C LEU A 153 -3.23 11.31 0.10
N ASN A 154 -3.88 12.49 0.10
CA ASN A 154 -3.37 13.68 0.81
C ASN A 154 -3.23 13.45 2.32
N GLN A 155 -4.00 12.52 2.88
CA GLN A 155 -3.92 12.09 4.28
C GLN A 155 -3.00 10.89 4.51
N CYS A 156 -2.19 10.52 3.51
CA CYS A 156 -1.35 9.32 3.52
C CYS A 156 -2.15 8.01 3.68
N LYS A 157 -3.40 7.97 3.22
CA LYS A 157 -4.23 6.77 3.25
C LYS A 157 -4.19 6.09 1.89
N PRO A 158 -3.50 4.95 1.74
CA PRO A 158 -3.56 4.17 0.51
C PRO A 158 -5.00 3.73 0.23
N VAL A 159 -5.37 3.61 -1.04
CA VAL A 159 -6.74 3.30 -1.44
C VAL A 159 -6.79 1.92 -2.09
N ILE A 160 -7.55 1.01 -1.49
CA ILE A 160 -7.86 -0.29 -2.07
C ILE A 160 -9.11 -0.11 -2.92
N ALA A 161 -8.99 -0.34 -4.22
CA ALA A 161 -10.09 -0.25 -5.17
C ALA A 161 -10.64 -1.65 -5.48
N HIS A 162 -11.92 -1.88 -5.16
CA HIS A 162 -12.66 -3.04 -5.66
C HIS A 162 -13.21 -2.72 -7.04
N ILE A 163 -12.90 -3.54 -8.04
CA ILE A 163 -13.25 -3.32 -9.44
C ILE A 163 -13.84 -4.59 -10.06
N GLN A 164 -14.58 -4.42 -11.14
CA GLN A 164 -14.87 -5.48 -12.10
C GLN A 164 -13.81 -5.45 -13.21
N THR A 165 -13.10 -6.57 -13.40
CA THR A 165 -11.90 -6.61 -14.25
C THR A 165 -12.16 -6.27 -15.72
N LYS A 166 -13.30 -6.70 -16.28
CA LYS A 166 -13.64 -6.46 -17.69
C LYS A 166 -13.80 -4.97 -18.02
N ASN A 167 -14.35 -4.20 -17.09
CA ASN A 167 -14.61 -2.78 -17.25
C ASN A 167 -13.36 -1.92 -16.94
N ALA A 168 -12.41 -2.45 -16.17
CA ALA A 168 -11.12 -1.82 -15.92
C ALA A 168 -10.16 -2.02 -17.12
N THR A 169 -10.53 -1.50 -18.28
CA THR A 169 -9.84 -1.75 -19.56
C THR A 169 -8.36 -1.36 -19.57
N CYS A 170 -7.97 -0.38 -18.75
CA CYS A 170 -6.58 0.04 -18.55
C CYS A 170 -5.68 -1.04 -17.92
N LEU A 171 -6.24 -2.09 -17.31
CA LEU A 171 -5.51 -3.17 -16.65
C LEU A 171 -5.31 -4.41 -17.54
N GLY A 172 -5.95 -4.45 -18.72
CA GLY A 172 -5.75 -5.51 -19.70
C GLY A 172 -6.21 -6.91 -19.23
N TYR A 173 -7.29 -6.98 -18.46
CA TYR A 173 -7.94 -8.26 -18.13
C TYR A 173 -8.80 -8.76 -19.28
N LYS A 174 -8.76 -10.07 -19.54
CA LYS A 174 -9.66 -10.75 -20.49
C LYS A 174 -10.90 -11.31 -19.80
N GLY A 175 -10.79 -11.66 -18.51
CA GLY A 175 -11.87 -12.23 -17.71
C GLY A 175 -12.72 -11.18 -17.02
N ASP A 176 -13.87 -11.63 -16.50
CA ASP A 176 -14.89 -10.78 -15.90
C ASP A 176 -15.21 -11.23 -14.47
N TYR A 177 -14.52 -10.65 -13.49
CA TYR A 177 -14.66 -10.99 -12.08
C TYR A 177 -14.32 -9.81 -11.17
N GLY A 178 -14.67 -9.93 -9.88
CA GLY A 178 -14.32 -8.94 -8.87
C GLY A 178 -12.84 -9.03 -8.49
N HIS A 179 -12.15 -7.90 -8.45
CA HIS A 179 -10.71 -7.83 -8.14
C HIS A 179 -10.38 -6.63 -7.27
N TYR A 180 -9.34 -6.76 -6.44
CA TYR A 180 -8.82 -5.65 -5.65
C TYR A 180 -7.47 -5.21 -6.18
N VAL A 181 -7.31 -3.90 -6.36
CA VAL A 181 -6.04 -3.26 -6.71
C VAL A 181 -5.73 -2.15 -5.71
N LEU A 182 -4.47 -1.71 -5.65
CA LEU A 182 -4.05 -0.61 -4.79
C LEU A 182 -3.76 0.63 -5.63
N ILE A 183 -4.48 1.72 -5.36
CA ILE A 183 -4.13 3.06 -5.85
C ILE A 183 -3.12 3.66 -4.88
N LYS A 184 -1.87 3.84 -5.33
CA LYS A 184 -0.75 4.32 -4.51
C LYS A 184 -0.45 5.81 -4.68
N GLY A 185 -1.07 6.45 -5.68
CA GLY A 185 -0.80 7.83 -6.04
C GLY A 185 -1.65 8.31 -7.20
N LEU A 186 -1.46 9.57 -7.59
CA LEU A 186 -2.01 10.17 -8.79
C LEU A 186 -0.88 10.47 -9.78
N SER A 187 -1.19 10.39 -11.06
CA SER A 187 -0.36 10.93 -12.14
C SER A 187 -1.16 12.05 -12.81
N GLY A 188 -0.69 13.29 -12.68
CA GLY A 188 -1.50 14.44 -13.08
C GLY A 188 -2.80 14.57 -12.28
N ASP A 189 -3.82 15.16 -12.91
CA ASP A 189 -5.11 15.47 -12.28
C ASP A 189 -6.23 14.47 -12.61
N ASP A 190 -5.99 13.51 -13.50
CA ASP A 190 -6.99 12.60 -14.06
C ASP A 190 -6.58 11.12 -14.08
N HIS A 191 -5.35 10.76 -13.69
CA HIS A 191 -4.92 9.35 -13.65
C HIS A 191 -4.56 8.85 -12.26
N TYR A 192 -4.88 7.57 -12.03
CA TYR A 192 -4.43 6.79 -10.88
C TYR A 192 -3.11 6.07 -11.18
N LEU A 193 -2.20 6.08 -10.22
CA LEU A 193 -1.03 5.18 -10.19
C LEU A 193 -1.40 3.93 -9.40
N ILE A 194 -1.36 2.78 -10.06
CA ILE A 194 -1.88 1.51 -9.55
C ILE A 194 -0.75 0.50 -9.37
N ASN A 195 -0.80 -0.22 -8.25
CA ASN A 195 -0.19 -1.52 -8.10
C ASN A 195 -1.30 -2.57 -8.14
N ASP A 196 -1.22 -3.46 -9.12
CA ASP A 196 -2.17 -4.55 -9.30
C ASP A 196 -1.50 -5.85 -8.82
N PRO A 197 -2.09 -6.58 -7.86
CA PRO A 197 -1.58 -7.87 -7.39
C PRO A 197 -1.35 -8.92 -8.48
N THR A 198 -2.04 -8.85 -9.62
CA THR A 198 -1.82 -9.75 -10.77
C THR A 198 -0.96 -9.12 -11.85
N LYS A 199 -1.12 -7.82 -12.12
CA LYS A 199 -0.54 -7.17 -13.32
C LYS A 199 0.76 -6.42 -13.07
N GLY A 200 1.13 -6.20 -11.81
CA GLY A 200 2.38 -5.52 -11.44
C GLY A 200 2.20 -4.04 -11.11
N GLU A 201 3.32 -3.31 -11.12
CA GLU A 201 3.36 -1.86 -10.88
C GLU A 201 3.52 -1.05 -12.18
N ASN A 202 3.67 0.27 -12.06
CA ASN A 202 3.80 1.23 -13.17
C ASN A 202 2.56 1.35 -14.06
N ILE A 203 1.42 0.88 -13.56
CA ILE A 203 0.14 1.01 -14.25
C ILE A 203 -0.41 2.41 -13.97
N THR A 204 -0.69 3.13 -15.05
CA THR A 204 -1.40 4.41 -15.01
C THR A 204 -2.75 4.21 -15.67
N CYS A 205 -3.83 4.57 -14.98
CA CYS A 205 -5.19 4.38 -15.48
C CYS A 205 -5.98 5.68 -15.35
N LEU A 206 -6.70 6.07 -16.41
CA LEU A 206 -7.62 7.20 -16.35
C LEU A 206 -8.66 6.94 -15.24
N SER A 207 -8.85 7.90 -14.34
CA SER A 207 -9.66 7.71 -13.14
C SER A 207 -11.07 7.28 -13.48
N THR A 208 -11.67 7.88 -14.51
CA THR A 208 -13.02 7.57 -14.97
C THR A 208 -13.18 6.14 -15.48
N ILE A 209 -12.12 5.51 -16.01
CA ILE A 209 -12.16 4.09 -16.41
C ILE A 209 -12.28 3.21 -15.15
N LEU A 210 -11.42 3.45 -14.14
CA LEU A 210 -11.42 2.64 -12.92
C LEU A 210 -12.62 2.92 -12.01
N ASP A 211 -13.08 4.17 -11.96
CA ASP A 211 -14.22 4.62 -11.14
C ASP A 211 -15.50 3.92 -11.61
N ASN A 212 -15.68 3.84 -12.95
CA ASN A 212 -16.81 3.19 -13.62
C ASN A 212 -16.66 1.67 -13.79
N ALA A 213 -15.52 1.09 -13.35
CA ALA A 213 -15.29 -0.35 -13.46
C ALA A 213 -16.07 -1.14 -12.41
N THR A 214 -17.40 -1.08 -12.44
CA THR A 214 -18.30 -1.72 -11.47
C THR A 214 -19.20 -2.77 -12.07
N ASP A 215 -19.47 -2.72 -13.38
CA ASP A 215 -20.46 -3.57 -14.05
C ASP A 215 -21.84 -3.54 -13.36
N GLY A 216 -22.24 -2.37 -12.86
CA GLY A 216 -23.50 -2.17 -12.13
C GLY A 216 -23.52 -2.76 -10.71
N ARG A 217 -22.41 -3.35 -10.25
CA ARG A 217 -22.31 -3.96 -8.91
C ARG A 217 -22.03 -2.91 -7.84
N GLU A 218 -22.50 -3.21 -6.63
CA GLU A 218 -22.25 -2.41 -5.44
C GLU A 218 -20.85 -2.70 -4.86
N ILE A 219 -19.81 -2.18 -5.51
CA ILE A 219 -18.42 -2.32 -5.09
C ILE A 219 -17.80 -0.97 -4.75
N TYR A 220 -16.84 -0.92 -3.85
CA TYR A 220 -16.38 0.34 -3.24
C TYR A 220 -14.87 0.55 -3.34
N TYR A 221 -14.45 1.80 -3.11
CA TYR A 221 -13.07 2.13 -2.77
C TYR A 221 -12.95 2.25 -1.26
N TYR A 222 -11.81 1.81 -0.72
CA TYR A 222 -11.53 1.81 0.71
C TYR A 222 -10.24 2.56 0.97
N SER A 223 -10.31 3.67 1.70
CA SER A 223 -9.09 4.28 2.26
C SER A 223 -8.64 3.49 3.48
N MET A 224 -7.36 3.18 3.56
CA MET A 224 -6.74 2.48 4.69
C MET A 224 -6.00 3.45 5.60
N GLU A 225 -6.23 3.37 6.91
CA GLU A 225 -5.47 4.13 7.91
C GLU A 225 -5.11 3.26 9.12
N LEU A 226 -4.18 3.76 9.95
CA LEU A 226 -3.85 3.15 11.23
C LEU A 226 -5.04 3.29 12.20
N ALA A 227 -5.47 2.19 12.81
CA ALA A 227 -6.43 2.18 13.92
C ALA A 227 -5.77 2.73 15.19
#